data_AF-A0A924G170-F1
#
_entry.id   AF-A0A924G170-F1
#
_cell.length_a   1.000
_cell.length_b   1.000
_cell.length_c   1.000
_cell.angle_alpha   90.00
_cell.angle_beta   90.00
_cell.angle_gamma   90.00
#
_symmetry.space_group_name_H-M   'P 1'
#
loop_
_entity.id
_entity.type
_entity.pdbx_description
1 polymer ?
#
loop_
_entity_poly.entity_id
_entity_poly.type
_entity_poly.pdbx_seq_one_letter_code
_entity_poly.pdbx_strand_id
1 'polypeptide(L)'
;MDGDIATNHWQWQMQAGITSPLSPTFRMNNPTKNFKERDPTAAYVHFWLPETNDRTVAAILESAKPMLDFDTTRKSNGKVISDIRKSVRERIIQEKGLELSSAVTVHETVVNYGRYTADAYKRYMK
;
A
#
# COMPACT_ATOMS: atom_id res chain seq x y z
N MET A 1 12.16 -12.74 -18.58
CA MET A 1 11.21 -11.60 -18.66
C MET A 1 9.83 -12.21 -18.66
N ASP A 2 9.00 -11.83 -17.70
CA ASP A 2 7.72 -12.44 -17.32
C ASP A 2 6.52 -11.55 -17.63
N GLY A 3 6.65 -10.65 -18.62
CA GLY A 3 5.71 -9.57 -18.97
C GLY A 3 4.30 -10.01 -19.39
N ASP A 4 3.61 -10.71 -18.50
CA ASP A 4 2.25 -11.18 -18.62
C ASP A 4 1.28 -10.01 -18.44
N ILE A 5 0.46 -9.80 -19.48
CA ILE A 5 -0.43 -8.65 -19.53
C ILE A 5 -1.52 -8.71 -18.45
N ALA A 6 -2.01 -9.91 -18.14
CA ALA A 6 -3.06 -10.10 -17.16
C ALA A 6 -2.55 -9.79 -15.75
N THR A 7 -1.38 -10.31 -15.39
CA THR A 7 -0.71 -10.06 -14.12
C THR A 7 -0.38 -8.58 -13.96
N ASN A 8 0.22 -7.97 -14.98
CA ASN A 8 0.56 -6.54 -14.94
C ASN A 8 -0.70 -5.68 -14.75
N HIS A 9 -1.74 -5.90 -15.56
CA HIS A 9 -2.99 -5.14 -15.47
C HIS A 9 -3.65 -5.26 -14.09
N TRP A 10 -3.70 -6.47 -13.54
CA TRP A 10 -4.25 -6.71 -12.21
C TRP A 10 -3.46 -6.02 -11.09
N GLN A 11 -2.12 -6.09 -11.14
CA GLN A 11 -1.26 -5.45 -10.15
C GLN A 11 -1.41 -3.92 -10.15
N TRP A 12 -1.58 -3.31 -11.31
CA TRP A 12 -1.86 -1.87 -11.40
C TRP A 12 -3.19 -1.48 -10.76
N GLN A 13 -4.24 -2.27 -10.97
CA GLN A 13 -5.54 -2.03 -10.30
C GLN A 13 -5.43 -2.13 -8.78
N MET A 14 -4.68 -3.13 -8.30
CA MET A 14 -4.41 -3.31 -6.87
C MET A 14 -3.63 -2.13 -6.29
N GLN A 15 -2.57 -1.68 -6.96
CA GLN A 15 -1.72 -0.58 -6.49
C GLN A 15 -2.43 0.78 -6.52
N ALA A 16 -3.35 0.97 -7.47
CA ALA A 16 -4.25 2.13 -7.52
C ALA A 16 -5.40 2.06 -6.49
N GLY A 17 -5.61 0.90 -5.86
CA GLY A 17 -6.65 0.68 -4.85
C GLY A 17 -8.06 0.52 -5.43
N ILE A 18 -8.19 0.19 -6.71
CA ILE A 18 -9.46 0.02 -7.43
C ILE A 18 -10.20 -1.23 -6.95
N THR A 19 -9.44 -2.27 -6.61
CA THR A 19 -9.95 -3.63 -6.34
C THR A 19 -10.71 -3.77 -5.03
N SER A 20 -10.65 -2.77 -4.13
CA SER A 20 -11.38 -2.75 -2.86
C SER A 20 -12.04 -1.38 -2.65
N PRO A 21 -13.09 -1.05 -3.42
CA PRO A 21 -13.67 0.29 -3.43
C PRO A 21 -14.44 0.62 -2.13
N LEU A 22 -14.92 -0.39 -1.40
CA LEU A 22 -15.58 -0.19 -0.10
C LEU A 22 -14.61 0.11 1.05
N SER A 23 -13.30 -0.09 0.88
CA SER A 23 -12.34 0.18 1.96
C SER A 23 -12.39 1.65 2.39
N PRO A 24 -12.53 1.96 3.70
CA PRO A 24 -12.54 3.32 4.24
C PRO A 24 -11.17 3.99 4.15
N THR A 25 -10.11 3.19 4.06
CA THR A 25 -8.72 3.65 4.04
C THR A 25 -8.07 3.39 2.70
N PHE A 26 -6.93 4.03 2.51
CA PHE A 26 -6.01 3.78 1.41
C PHE A 26 -4.58 3.81 1.96
N ARG A 27 -3.63 3.30 1.18
CA ARG A 27 -2.25 3.12 1.64
C ARG A 27 -1.29 4.02 0.86
N MET A 28 -0.55 4.85 1.60
CA MET A 28 0.68 5.47 1.12
C MET A 28 1.84 4.89 1.91
N ASN A 29 2.77 4.25 1.19
CA ASN A 29 3.96 3.63 1.78
C ASN A 29 4.94 4.71 2.23
N ASN A 30 5.34 4.68 3.50
CA ASN A 30 6.41 5.53 4.01
C ASN A 30 7.76 4.92 3.58
N PRO A 31 8.55 5.58 2.71
CA PRO A 31 9.80 5.02 2.20
C PRO A 31 10.82 4.73 3.30
N THR A 32 10.95 5.63 4.29
CA THR A 32 11.84 5.49 5.45
C THR A 32 11.51 4.25 6.26
N LYS A 33 10.23 4.03 6.56
CA LYS A 33 9.79 2.84 7.30
C LYS A 33 10.03 1.56 6.49
N ASN A 34 9.67 1.56 5.19
CA ASN A 34 9.85 0.40 4.34
C ASN A 34 11.32 0.03 4.19
N PHE A 35 12.22 1.01 4.06
CA PHE A 35 13.66 0.73 3.98
C PHE A 35 14.13 -0.01 5.25
N LYS A 36 13.85 0.55 6.44
CA LYS A 36 14.25 -0.06 7.72
C LYS A 36 13.70 -1.49 7.91
N GLU A 37 12.48 -1.76 7.44
CA GLU A 37 11.83 -3.06 7.63
C GLU A 37 12.21 -4.09 6.56
N ARG A 38 12.43 -3.67 5.31
CA ARG A 38 12.60 -4.57 4.16
C ARG A 38 14.05 -4.80 3.78
N ASP A 39 14.92 -3.84 4.08
CA ASP A 39 16.35 -3.94 3.83
C ASP A 39 17.15 -3.36 5.01
N PRO A 40 17.10 -3.99 6.20
CA PRO A 40 17.69 -3.47 7.42
C PRO A 40 19.22 -3.34 7.37
N THR A 41 19.87 -4.08 6.46
CA THR A 41 21.32 -4.06 6.26
C THR A 41 21.75 -3.22 5.05
N ALA A 42 20.80 -2.58 4.35
CA ALA A 42 21.04 -1.89 3.09
C ALA A 42 21.66 -2.77 1.98
N ALA A 43 21.54 -4.10 2.06
CA ALA A 43 22.24 -5.00 1.14
C ALA A 43 21.72 -4.86 -0.30
N TYR A 44 20.41 -4.68 -0.46
CA TYR A 44 19.81 -4.43 -1.79
C TYR A 44 20.23 -3.05 -2.30
N VAL A 45 20.20 -2.05 -1.43
CA VAL A 45 20.58 -0.68 -1.80
C VAL A 45 22.06 -0.58 -2.19
N HIS A 46 22.97 -1.16 -1.41
CA HIS A 46 24.41 -1.23 -1.71
C HIS A 46 24.70 -1.87 -3.06
N PHE A 47 23.99 -2.95 -3.40
CA PHE A 47 24.17 -3.63 -4.68
C PHE A 47 23.86 -2.72 -5.88
N TRP A 48 22.80 -1.91 -5.79
CA TRP A 48 22.33 -1.07 -6.90
C TRP A 48 22.85 0.39 -6.88
N LEU A 49 23.23 0.89 -5.70
CA LEU A 49 23.73 2.25 -5.46
C LEU A 49 25.11 2.17 -4.78
N PRO A 50 26.18 1.86 -5.53
CA PRO A 50 27.50 1.57 -4.96
C PRO A 50 28.10 2.75 -4.19
N GLU A 51 27.67 3.99 -4.47
CA GLU A 51 28.04 5.19 -3.71
C GLU A 51 27.53 5.20 -2.25
N THR A 52 26.76 4.18 -1.85
CA THR A 52 26.21 4.02 -0.49
C THR A 52 26.82 2.87 0.31
N ASN A 53 27.75 2.09 -0.26
CA ASN A 53 28.27 0.83 0.30
C ASN A 53 28.86 0.90 1.72
N ASP A 54 29.35 2.06 2.13
CA ASP A 54 29.95 2.30 3.45
C ASP A 54 28.98 2.94 4.44
N ARG A 55 27.72 3.14 4.04
CA ARG A 55 26.72 3.86 4.83
C ARG A 55 25.70 2.91 5.44
N THR A 56 25.38 3.17 6.70
CA THR A 56 24.24 2.54 7.36
C THR A 56 22.93 3.04 6.77
N VAL A 57 21.84 2.29 6.94
CA VAL A 57 20.47 2.73 6.56
C VAL A 57 20.16 4.13 7.11
N ALA A 58 20.57 4.42 8.36
CA ALA A 58 20.36 5.74 8.97
C ALA A 58 21.12 6.85 8.23
N ALA A 59 22.40 6.65 7.91
CA ALA A 59 23.22 7.62 7.19
C ALA A 59 22.72 7.85 5.75
N ILE A 60 22.22 6.80 5.09
CA ILE A 60 21.60 6.92 3.76
C ILE A 60 20.33 7.79 3.85
N LEU A 61 19.45 7.49 4.82
CA LEU A 61 18.21 8.25 5.00
C LEU A 61 18.44 9.71 5.39
N GLU A 62 19.46 10.00 6.20
CA GLU A 62 19.80 11.37 6.60
C GLU A 62 20.35 12.21 5.44
N SER A 63 21.15 11.59 4.55
CA SER A 63 21.72 12.27 3.38
C SER A 63 20.80 12.29 2.16
N ALA A 64 19.65 11.59 2.22
CA ALA A 64 18.70 11.52 1.12
C ALA A 64 18.08 12.89 0.83
N LYS A 65 18.04 13.25 -0.47
CA LYS A 65 17.42 14.48 -0.97
C LYS A 65 16.20 14.09 -1.82
N PRO A 66 15.05 13.80 -1.21
CA PRO A 66 13.88 13.39 -1.96
C PRO A 66 13.37 14.55 -2.82
N MET A 67 12.93 14.24 -4.05
CA MET A 67 12.35 15.23 -4.96
C MET A 67 11.07 15.86 -4.39
N LEU A 68 10.33 15.11 -3.57
CA LEU A 68 9.11 15.54 -2.92
C LEU A 68 9.18 15.22 -1.42
N ASP A 69 8.75 16.15 -0.58
CA ASP A 69 8.57 15.89 0.85
C ASP A 69 7.40 14.94 1.07
N PHE A 70 7.64 13.85 1.82
CA PHE A 70 6.65 12.80 2.02
C PHE A 70 5.44 13.30 2.79
N ASP A 71 5.65 14.02 3.89
CA ASP A 71 4.55 14.42 4.77
C ASP A 71 3.64 15.46 4.10
N THR A 72 4.24 16.42 3.40
CA THR A 72 3.53 17.42 2.61
C THR A 72 2.72 16.76 1.49
N THR A 73 3.35 15.87 0.72
CA THR A 73 2.69 15.15 -0.39
C THR A 73 1.57 14.25 0.13
N ARG A 74 1.80 13.56 1.26
CA ARG A 74 0.79 12.72 1.91
C ARG A 74 -0.41 13.55 2.35
N LYS A 75 -0.18 14.73 2.91
CA LYS A 75 -1.25 15.62 3.38
C LYS A 75 -2.11 16.13 2.23
N SER A 76 -1.49 16.66 1.18
CA SER A 76 -2.21 17.21 0.02
C SER A 76 -2.91 16.11 -0.78
N ASN A 77 -2.15 15.15 -1.31
CA ASN A 77 -2.68 14.11 -2.19
C ASN A 77 -3.55 13.12 -1.44
N GLY A 78 -3.27 12.89 -0.15
CA GLY A 78 -4.08 11.99 0.66
C GLY A 78 -5.50 12.46 0.85
N LYS A 79 -5.72 13.77 0.99
CA LYS A 79 -7.07 14.33 1.05
C LYS A 79 -7.81 14.12 -0.28
N VAL A 80 -7.15 14.43 -1.40
CA VAL A 80 -7.71 14.25 -2.75
C VAL A 80 -8.10 12.80 -3.00
N ILE A 81 -7.20 11.85 -2.71
CA ILE A 81 -7.46 10.41 -2.87
C ILE A 81 -8.61 9.97 -1.95
N SER A 82 -8.62 10.42 -0.70
CA SER A 82 -9.70 10.11 0.24
C SER A 82 -11.06 10.58 -0.27
N ASP A 83 -11.14 11.78 -0.81
CA ASP A 83 -12.38 12.36 -1.34
C ASP A 83 -12.88 11.61 -2.58
N ILE A 84 -11.97 11.30 -3.52
CA ILE A 84 -12.30 10.50 -4.71
C ILE A 84 -12.84 9.13 -4.29
N ARG A 85 -12.16 8.45 -3.37
CA ARG A 85 -12.59 7.12 -2.89
C ARG A 85 -13.93 7.17 -2.18
N LYS A 86 -14.20 8.25 -1.42
CA LYS A 86 -15.50 8.46 -0.77
C LYS A 86 -16.60 8.61 -1.82
N SER A 87 -16.42 9.49 -2.81
CA SER A 87 -17.39 9.69 -3.89
C SER A 87 -17.67 8.41 -4.67
N VAL A 88 -16.63 7.65 -5.00
CA VAL A 88 -16.76 6.36 -5.70
C VAL A 88 -17.57 5.37 -4.86
N ARG A 89 -17.27 5.25 -3.56
CA ARG A 89 -18.01 4.37 -2.64
C ARG A 89 -19.50 4.74 -2.58
N GLU A 90 -19.81 6.02 -2.41
CA GLU A 90 -21.18 6.53 -2.34
C GLU A 90 -21.96 6.23 -3.62
N ARG A 91 -21.33 6.46 -4.79
CA ARG A 91 -21.89 6.13 -6.09
C ARG A 91 -22.21 4.63 -6.21
N ILE A 92 -21.25 3.75 -5.90
CA ILE A 92 -21.43 2.29 -6.01
C ILE A 92 -22.60 1.81 -5.13
N ILE A 93 -22.69 2.33 -3.90
CA ILE A 93 -23.79 2.01 -2.97
C ILE A 93 -25.13 2.50 -3.53
N GLN A 94 -25.15 3.68 -4.15
CA GLN A 94 -26.36 4.26 -4.73
C GLN A 94 -26.85 3.49 -5.97
N GLU A 95 -25.94 3.11 -6.87
CA GLU A 95 -26.26 2.43 -8.13
C GLU A 95 -26.74 0.99 -7.94
N LYS A 96 -26.33 0.33 -6.83
CA LYS A 96 -26.74 -1.05 -6.47
C LYS A 96 -26.55 -2.08 -7.59
N GLY A 97 -25.56 -1.88 -8.45
CA GLY A 97 -25.25 -2.75 -9.58
C GLY A 97 -24.30 -3.91 -9.25
N LEU A 98 -23.81 -4.58 -10.29
CA LEU A 98 -22.82 -5.67 -10.21
C LEU A 98 -21.50 -5.26 -9.55
N GLU A 99 -21.15 -3.98 -9.63
CA GLU A 99 -19.97 -3.42 -8.97
C GLU A 99 -20.11 -3.50 -7.44
N LEU A 100 -21.31 -3.25 -6.90
CA LEU A 100 -21.57 -3.34 -5.47
C LEU A 100 -21.47 -4.78 -4.97
N SER A 101 -22.06 -5.75 -5.68
CA SER A 101 -22.00 -7.15 -5.27
C SER A 101 -20.56 -7.66 -5.22
N SER A 102 -19.78 -7.39 -6.26
CA SER A 102 -18.35 -7.75 -6.32
C SER A 102 -17.55 -7.09 -5.18
N ALA A 103 -17.83 -5.80 -4.91
CA ALA A 103 -17.13 -5.07 -3.86
C ALA A 103 -17.47 -5.55 -2.45
N VAL A 104 -18.72 -5.99 -2.20
CA VAL A 104 -19.12 -6.61 -0.94
C VAL A 104 -18.39 -7.93 -0.73
N THR A 105 -18.30 -8.79 -1.75
CA THR A 105 -17.56 -10.06 -1.65
C THR A 105 -16.08 -9.83 -1.31
N VAL A 106 -15.43 -8.85 -1.94
CA VAL A 106 -14.04 -8.48 -1.60
C VAL A 106 -13.95 -7.97 -0.16
N HIS A 107 -14.87 -7.10 0.24
CA HIS A 107 -14.88 -6.54 1.59
C HIS A 107 -15.02 -7.62 2.67
N GLU A 108 -15.96 -8.54 2.50
CA GLU A 108 -16.18 -9.68 3.41
C GLU A 108 -14.94 -10.58 3.48
N THR A 109 -14.31 -10.85 2.34
CA THR A 109 -13.06 -11.64 2.28
C THR A 109 -11.96 -11.00 3.13
N VAL A 110 -11.77 -9.69 2.99
CA VAL A 110 -10.77 -8.92 3.76
C VAL A 110 -11.09 -8.93 5.26
N VAL A 111 -12.35 -8.71 5.64
CA VAL A 111 -12.80 -8.73 7.04
C VAL A 111 -12.57 -10.11 7.67
N ASN A 112 -12.95 -11.18 6.96
CA ASN A 112 -12.77 -12.55 7.43
C ASN A 112 -11.29 -12.91 7.60
N TYR A 113 -10.42 -12.49 6.67
CA TYR A 113 -8.98 -12.66 6.79
C TYR A 113 -8.41 -11.91 8.01
N GLY A 114 -8.85 -10.68 8.24
CA GLY A 114 -8.48 -9.90 9.43
C GLY A 114 -8.87 -10.59 10.74
N ARG A 115 -10.07 -11.18 10.81
CA ARG A 115 -10.52 -11.96 11.98
C ARG A 115 -9.66 -13.20 12.19
N TYR A 116 -9.43 -13.99 11.14
CA TYR A 116 -8.63 -15.20 11.20
C TYR A 116 -7.21 -14.93 11.72
N THR A 117 -6.55 -13.90 11.18
CA THR A 117 -5.19 -13.52 11.57
C THR A 117 -5.11 -13.04 13.01
N ALA A 118 -6.09 -12.26 13.48
CA ALA A 118 -6.18 -11.82 14.88
C ALA A 118 -6.34 -13.00 15.85
N ASP A 119 -7.18 -13.98 15.50
CA ASP A 119 -7.39 -15.17 16.32
C ASP A 119 -6.15 -16.06 16.35
N ALA A 120 -5.45 -16.22 15.22
CA ALA A 120 -4.17 -16.92 15.17
C ALA A 120 -3.15 -16.24 16.08
N TYR A 121 -3.02 -14.91 16.03
CA TYR A 121 -2.07 -14.16 16.86
C TYR A 121 -2.36 -14.31 18.37
N LYS A 122 -3.63 -14.28 18.77
CA LYS A 122 -4.04 -14.54 20.17
C LYS A 122 -3.66 -15.94 20.65
N ARG A 123 -3.62 -16.94 19.76
CA ARG A 123 -3.19 -18.30 20.09
C ARG A 123 -1.67 -18.40 20.25
N TYR A 124 -0.89 -17.67 19.46
CA TYR A 124 0.57 -17.65 19.56
C TYR A 124 1.10 -16.85 20.76
N MET A 125 0.31 -15.93 21.32
CA MET A 125 0.68 -15.13 22.49
C MET A 125 0.17 -15.70 23.83
N LYS A 126 -0.44 -16.88 23.83
CA LYS A 126 -0.71 -17.68 25.03
C LYS A 126 0.40 -18.71 25.22
#